data_AF-A0A957TLW5-F1
#
_entry.id   AF-A0A957TLW5-F1
#
_cell.length_a   1.000
_cell.length_b   1.000
_cell.length_c   1.000
_cell.angle_alpha   90.00
_cell.angle_beta   90.00
_cell.angle_gamma   90.00
#
_symmetry.space_group_name_H-M   'P 1'
#
loop_
_entity.id
_entity.type
_entity.pdbx_description
1 polymer ?
#
loop_
_entity_poly.entity_id
_entity_poly.type
_entity_poly.pdbx_seq_one_letter_code
_entity_poly.pdbx_strand_id
1 'polypeptide(L)'
;MGKDLLAYAGLFGFGVFYNRLVAHVNQKHGQHGYTSLLVVFGVFVTLAALSTRIGAINTLKIAAGFVASGLPMILGDTNRYLEYKQEVAVALARASKARRKGINDVGQTQTGERQRFTLHQERN
;
A
#
# COMPACT_ATOMS: atom_id res chain seq x y z
N MET A 1 30.57 -28.44 -0.70
CA MET A 1 29.29 -29.05 -0.27
C MET A 1 28.84 -28.58 1.11
N GLY A 2 29.51 -28.93 2.22
CA GLY A 2 29.04 -28.50 3.56
C GLY A 2 28.99 -26.98 3.79
N LYS A 3 29.97 -26.23 3.24
CA LYS A 3 30.03 -24.76 3.31
C LYS A 3 28.90 -24.08 2.51
N ASP A 4 28.43 -24.73 1.45
CA ASP A 4 27.37 -24.22 0.56
C ASP A 4 26.01 -24.39 1.21
N LEU A 5 25.79 -25.56 1.82
CA LEU A 5 24.60 -25.83 2.61
C LEU A 5 24.47 -24.85 3.79
N LEU A 6 25.57 -24.54 4.48
CA LEU A 6 25.57 -23.58 5.59
C LEU A 6 25.23 -22.15 5.11
N ALA A 7 25.74 -21.75 3.95
CA ALA A 7 25.44 -20.44 3.38
C ALA A 7 23.96 -20.33 2.96
N TYR A 8 23.41 -21.36 2.31
CA TYR A 8 21.99 -21.38 1.94
C TYR A 8 21.07 -21.47 3.15
N ALA A 9 21.43 -22.23 4.19
CA ALA A 9 20.68 -22.28 5.44
C ALA A 9 20.71 -20.92 6.17
N GLY A 10 21.85 -20.22 6.15
CA GLY A 10 21.98 -18.87 6.70
C GLY A 10 21.14 -17.85 5.93
N LEU A 11 21.16 -17.86 4.60
CA LEU A 11 20.30 -17.01 3.76
C LEU A 11 18.82 -17.33 3.98
N PHE A 12 18.46 -18.60 4.13
CA PHE A 12 17.09 -19.01 4.41
C PHE A 12 16.61 -18.49 5.77
N GLY A 13 17.41 -18.66 6.82
CA GLY A 13 17.13 -18.12 8.15
C GLY A 13 17.03 -16.59 8.15
N PHE A 14 17.94 -15.91 7.44
CA PHE A 14 17.88 -14.47 7.24
C PHE A 14 16.58 -14.07 6.53
N GLY A 15 16.18 -14.76 5.46
CA GLY A 15 14.94 -14.48 4.74
C GLY A 15 13.70 -14.58 5.63
N VAL A 16 13.60 -15.62 6.46
CA VAL A 16 12.49 -15.81 7.40
C VAL A 16 12.46 -14.70 8.46
N PHE A 17 13.62 -14.38 9.05
CA PHE A 17 13.73 -13.33 10.06
C PHE A 17 13.45 -11.93 9.46
N TYR A 18 14.03 -11.65 8.31
CA TYR A 18 13.87 -10.39 7.59
C TYR A 18 12.42 -10.18 7.18
N ASN A 19 11.72 -11.22 6.71
CA ASN A 19 10.29 -11.13 6.41
C ASN A 19 9.45 -10.74 7.64
N ARG A 20 9.78 -11.31 8.82
CA ARG A 20 9.15 -10.91 10.09
C ARG A 20 9.47 -9.47 10.48
N LEU A 21 10.72 -9.04 10.30
CA LEU A 21 11.14 -7.66 10.58
C LEU A 21 10.41 -6.66 9.66
N VAL A 22 10.34 -6.98 8.36
CA VAL A 22 9.60 -6.21 7.37
C VAL A 22 8.13 -6.12 7.75
N ALA A 23 7.48 -7.23 8.11
CA ALA A 23 6.09 -7.23 8.55
C ALA A 23 5.87 -6.33 9.76
N HIS A 24 6.79 -6.34 10.73
CA HIS A 24 6.73 -5.49 11.92
C HIS A 24 6.92 -4.00 11.59
N VAL A 25 7.85 -3.67 10.69
CA VAL A 25 8.08 -2.29 10.23
C VAL A 25 6.89 -1.77 9.43
N ASN A 26 6.27 -2.62 8.60
CA ASN A 26 5.11 -2.26 7.80
C ASN A 26 3.86 -1.98 8.66
N GLN A 27 3.71 -2.69 9.78
CA GLN A 27 2.66 -2.43 10.76
C GLN A 27 2.82 -1.07 11.46
N LYS A 28 4.06 -0.59 11.63
CA LYS A 28 4.36 0.63 12.40
C LYS A 28 4.39 1.91 11.55
N HIS A 29 4.78 1.85 10.28
CA HIS A 29 4.98 3.03 9.42
C HIS A 29 4.01 3.15 8.22
N GLY A 30 3.05 2.23 8.08
CA GLY A 30 2.06 2.25 7.00
C GLY A 30 2.57 1.60 5.70
N GLN A 31 1.65 0.92 5.01
CA GLN A 31 1.98 -0.09 3.99
C GLN A 31 2.55 0.41 2.66
N HIS A 32 2.63 1.72 2.41
CA HIS A 32 2.55 2.23 1.03
C HIS A 32 3.83 2.78 0.41
N GLY A 33 5.02 2.53 0.98
CA GLY A 33 6.26 2.98 0.32
C GLY A 33 7.57 2.32 0.74
N TYR A 34 7.64 1.69 1.92
CA TYR A 34 8.88 1.12 2.43
C TYR A 34 9.14 -0.32 1.98
N THR A 35 8.12 -1.03 1.50
CA THR A 35 8.24 -2.45 1.11
C THR A 35 9.26 -2.65 0.00
N SER A 36 9.25 -1.79 -1.03
CA SER A 36 10.19 -1.86 -2.15
C SER A 36 11.63 -1.55 -1.73
N LEU A 37 11.86 -0.58 -0.83
CA LEU A 37 13.18 -0.31 -0.25
C LEU A 37 13.69 -1.48 0.60
N LEU A 38 12.80 -2.10 1.37
CA LEU A 38 13.12 -3.29 2.17
C LEU A 38 13.47 -4.48 1.27
N VAL A 39 12.76 -4.68 0.15
CA VAL A 39 13.11 -5.72 -0.83
C VAL A 39 14.48 -5.45 -1.44
N VAL A 40 14.75 -4.21 -1.87
CA VAL A 40 16.07 -3.82 -2.43
C VAL A 40 17.19 -4.07 -1.42
N PHE A 41 16.98 -3.72 -0.14
CA PHE A 41 17.95 -3.98 0.91
C PHE A 41 18.20 -5.49 1.13
N GLY A 42 17.14 -6.30 1.16
CA GLY A 42 17.28 -7.76 1.31
C GLY A 42 18.04 -8.40 0.15
N VAL A 43 17.80 -7.93 -1.09
CA VAL A 43 18.53 -8.37 -2.29
C VAL A 43 19.98 -7.91 -2.23
N PHE A 44 20.25 -6.69 -1.75
CA PHE A 44 21.61 -6.20 -1.57
C PHE A 44 22.42 -7.06 -0.58
N VAL A 45 21.84 -7.40 0.57
CA VAL A 45 22.48 -8.30 1.56
C VAL A 45 22.75 -9.67 0.96
N THR A 46 21.80 -10.20 0.18
CA THR A 46 21.93 -11.50 -0.50
C THR A 46 23.07 -11.48 -1.52
N LEU A 47 23.15 -10.44 -2.35
CA LEU A 47 24.22 -10.26 -3.33
C LEU A 47 25.57 -10.04 -2.64
N ALA A 48 25.63 -9.29 -1.54
CA ALA A 48 26.86 -9.10 -0.78
C ALA A 48 27.38 -10.41 -0.18
N ALA A 49 26.50 -11.23 0.40
CA ALA A 49 26.85 -12.55 0.92
C ALA A 49 27.36 -13.49 -0.17
N LEU A 50 26.76 -13.43 -1.36
CA LEU A 50 27.17 -14.23 -2.51
C LEU A 50 28.41 -13.68 -3.25
N SER A 51 28.70 -12.38 -3.15
CA SER A 51 29.78 -11.72 -3.89
C SER A 51 31.15 -12.36 -3.69
N THR A 52 31.44 -12.78 -2.46
CA THR A 52 32.68 -13.48 -2.10
C THR A 52 32.83 -14.86 -2.74
N ARG A 53 31.74 -15.42 -3.29
CA ARG A 53 31.71 -16.76 -3.89
C ARG A 53 31.62 -16.76 -5.41
N ILE A 54 30.72 -15.94 -5.98
CA ILE A 54 30.50 -15.90 -7.43
C ILE A 54 31.46 -14.91 -8.12
N GLY A 55 32.16 -14.09 -7.35
CA GLY A 55 33.02 -13.01 -7.83
C GLY A 55 32.25 -11.71 -8.06
N ALA A 56 32.95 -10.58 -7.88
CA ALA A 56 32.37 -9.24 -7.95
C ALA A 56 31.73 -8.92 -9.31
N ILE A 57 32.35 -9.36 -10.41
CA ILE A 57 31.85 -9.09 -11.77
C ILE A 57 30.52 -9.81 -12.04
N ASN A 58 30.40 -11.09 -11.67
CA ASN A 58 29.16 -11.84 -11.86
C ASN A 58 28.04 -11.29 -10.97
N THR A 59 28.38 -10.93 -9.74
CA THR A 59 27.44 -10.30 -8.80
C THR A 59 26.92 -8.97 -9.35
N LEU A 60 27.79 -8.15 -9.95
CA LEU A 60 27.41 -6.89 -10.58
C LEU A 60 26.46 -7.09 -11.77
N LYS A 61 26.69 -8.13 -12.60
CA LYS A 61 25.78 -8.48 -13.71
C LYS A 61 24.39 -8.87 -13.21
N ILE A 62 24.32 -9.69 -12.15
CA ILE A 62 23.05 -10.09 -11.52
C ILE A 62 22.35 -8.87 -10.92
N ALA A 63 23.10 -7.99 -10.23
CA ALA A 63 22.58 -6.75 -9.67
C ALA A 63 22.00 -5.84 -10.76
N ALA A 64 22.73 -5.65 -11.86
CA ALA A 64 22.28 -4.83 -12.99
C ALA A 64 21.00 -5.39 -13.64
N GLY A 65 20.91 -6.72 -13.81
CA GLY A 65 19.69 -7.37 -14.28
C GLY A 65 18.51 -7.16 -13.34
N PHE A 66 18.73 -7.28 -12.03
CA PHE A 66 17.71 -7.04 -11.02
C PHE A 66 17.22 -5.59 -11.02
N VAL A 67 18.13 -4.62 -11.14
CA VAL A 67 17.79 -3.19 -11.26
C VAL A 67 17.00 -2.94 -12.54
N ALA A 68 17.45 -3.47 -13.68
CA ALA A 68 16.78 -3.30 -14.97
C ALA A 68 15.35 -3.85 -14.98
N SER A 69 15.09 -5.00 -14.32
CA SER A 69 13.74 -5.55 -14.20
C SER A 69 12.91 -4.94 -13.05
N GLY A 70 13.57 -4.51 -11.97
CA GLY A 70 12.93 -4.04 -10.74
C GLY A 70 12.42 -2.60 -10.83
N LEU A 71 13.12 -1.73 -11.55
CA LEU A 71 12.71 -0.33 -11.76
C LEU A 71 11.31 -0.21 -12.41
N PRO A 72 10.99 -0.92 -13.51
CA PRO A 72 9.66 -0.93 -14.09
C PRO A 72 8.56 -1.35 -13.10
N MET A 73 8.87 -2.28 -12.20
CA MET A 73 7.91 -2.81 -11.22
C MET A 73 7.58 -1.78 -10.13
N ILE A 74 8.58 -1.04 -9.65
CA ILE A 74 8.39 0.05 -8.67
C ILE A 74 7.61 1.21 -9.29
N LEU A 75 7.94 1.56 -10.54
CA LEU A 75 7.23 2.61 -11.27
C LEU A 75 5.77 2.22 -11.56
N GLY A 76 5.54 0.96 -11.93
CA GLY A 76 4.19 0.43 -12.15
C GLY A 76 3.33 0.43 -10.87
N ASP A 77 3.91 0.08 -9.73
CA ASP A 77 3.23 0.12 -8.43
C ASP A 77 2.86 1.56 -8.03
N THR A 78 3.75 2.52 -8.31
CA THR A 78 3.50 3.94 -8.06
C THR A 78 2.33 4.48 -8.89
N ASN A 79 2.26 4.13 -10.18
CA ASN A 79 1.14 4.53 -11.04
C ASN A 79 -0.19 3.91 -10.59
N ARG A 80 -0.21 2.61 -10.28
CA ARG A 80 -1.42 1.94 -9.78
C ARG A 80 -1.91 2.53 -8.46
N TYR A 81 -0.99 2.96 -7.60
CA TYR A 81 -1.33 3.58 -6.33
C TYR A 81 -1.97 4.98 -6.50
N LEU A 82 -1.51 5.75 -7.49
CA LEU A 82 -2.10 7.04 -7.83
C LEU A 82 -3.51 6.88 -8.42
N GLU A 83 -3.71 5.89 -9.29
CA GLU A 83 -5.01 5.54 -9.85
C GLU A 83 -6.00 5.11 -8.75
N TYR A 84 -5.56 4.21 -7.86
CA TYR A 84 -6.38 3.76 -6.73
C TYR A 84 -6.81 4.92 -5.81
N LYS A 85 -5.91 5.86 -5.52
CA LYS A 85 -6.23 7.04 -4.72
C LYS A 85 -7.29 7.93 -5.38
N GLN A 86 -7.23 8.09 -6.70
CA GLN A 86 -8.21 8.87 -7.43
C GLN A 86 -9.59 8.19 -7.41
N GLU A 87 -9.65 6.88 -7.63
CA GLU A 87 -10.90 6.12 -7.58
C GLU A 87 -11.58 6.22 -6.20
N VAL A 88 -10.81 6.05 -5.12
CA VAL A 88 -11.32 6.16 -3.76
C VAL A 88 -11.77 7.59 -3.43
N ALA A 89 -11.02 8.60 -3.87
CA ALA A 89 -11.41 10.01 -3.67
C ALA A 89 -12.72 10.35 -4.41
N VAL A 90 -12.88 9.86 -5.64
CA VAL A 90 -14.12 10.05 -6.42
C VAL A 90 -15.30 9.32 -5.78
N ALA A 91 -15.09 8.09 -5.29
CA ALA A 91 -16.12 7.33 -4.58
C ALA A 91 -16.57 8.05 -3.29
N LEU A 92 -15.63 8.56 -2.50
CA LEU A 92 -15.92 9.36 -1.29
C LEU A 92 -16.66 10.66 -1.62
N ALA A 93 -16.28 11.36 -2.69
CA ALA A 93 -16.96 12.59 -3.13
C ALA A 93 -18.40 12.34 -3.59
N ARG A 94 -18.67 11.20 -4.24
CA ARG A 94 -20.03 10.79 -4.61
C ARG A 94 -20.86 10.44 -3.38
N ALA A 95 -20.30 9.69 -2.45
CA ALA A 95 -20.96 9.31 -1.20
C ALA A 95 -21.32 10.54 -0.34
N SER A 96 -20.41 11.52 -0.24
CA SER A 96 -20.67 12.74 0.52
C SER A 96 -21.78 13.61 -0.09
N LYS A 97 -21.81 13.76 -1.43
CA LYS A 97 -22.90 14.46 -2.13
C LYS A 97 -24.25 13.77 -1.94
N ALA A 98 -24.31 12.45 -2.05
CA ALA A 98 -25.53 11.68 -1.85
C ALA A 98 -26.07 11.84 -0.42
N ARG A 99 -25.17 11.77 0.58
CA ARG A 99 -25.53 11.98 2.00
C ARG A 99 -26.06 13.40 2.25
N ARG A 100 -25.44 14.41 1.65
CA ARG A 100 -25.85 15.82 1.82
C ARG A 100 -27.23 16.10 1.21
N LYS A 101 -27.53 15.49 0.04
CA LYS A 101 -28.85 15.59 -0.60
C LYS A 101 -29.94 14.96 0.28
N GLY A 102 -29.70 13.75 0.80
CA GLY A 102 -30.66 13.07 1.68
C GLY A 102 -30.98 13.86 2.97
N ILE A 103 -29.98 14.52 3.58
CA ILE A 103 -30.20 15.39 4.75
C ILE A 103 -31.08 16.60 4.41
N ASN A 104 -30.87 17.23 3.27
CA ASN A 104 -31.69 18.37 2.84
C ASN A 104 -33.14 17.96 2.52
N ASP A 105 -33.35 16.78 1.93
CA ASP A 105 -34.70 16.25 1.66
C ASP A 105 -35.46 15.96 2.97
N VAL A 106 -34.78 15.42 4.00
CA VAL A 106 -35.36 15.20 5.34
C VAL A 106 -35.68 16.53 6.04
N GLY A 107 -34.81 17.52 5.91
CA GLY A 107 -35.06 18.86 6.46
C GLY A 107 -36.28 19.54 5.83
N GLN A 108 -36.47 19.38 4.51
CA GLN A 108 -37.62 19.95 3.82
C GLN A 108 -38.94 19.24 4.16
N THR A 109 -38.93 17.90 4.31
CA THR A 109 -40.13 17.15 4.69
C THR A 109 -40.63 17.54 6.08
N GLN A 110 -39.73 17.69 7.07
CA GLN A 110 -40.14 18.12 8.42
C GLN A 110 -40.61 19.59 8.48
N THR A 111 -40.01 20.46 7.65
CA THR A 111 -40.41 21.89 7.61
C THR A 111 -41.80 22.06 6.96
N GLY A 112 -42.09 21.27 5.92
CA GLY A 112 -43.41 21.24 5.29
C GLY A 112 -44.50 20.63 6.18
N GLU A 113 -44.20 19.58 6.95
CA GLU A 113 -45.14 19.02 7.91
C GLU A 113 -45.42 19.95 9.09
N ARG A 114 -44.40 20.63 9.65
CA ARG A 114 -44.61 21.61 10.73
C ARG A 114 -45.54 22.75 10.29
N GLN A 115 -45.39 23.26 9.07
CA GLN A 115 -46.26 24.33 8.55
C GLN A 115 -47.70 23.86 8.34
N ARG A 116 -47.92 22.59 7.95
CA ARG A 116 -49.28 22.02 7.86
C ARG A 116 -49.94 21.85 9.23
N PHE A 117 -49.17 21.49 10.25
CA PHE A 117 -49.70 21.35 11.61
C PHE A 117 -50.09 22.70 12.23
N THR A 118 -49.33 23.78 12.02
CA THR A 118 -49.71 25.12 12.52
C THR A 118 -50.93 25.70 11.80
N LEU A 119 -51.06 25.50 10.49
CA LEU A 119 -52.22 25.98 9.72
C LEU A 119 -53.54 25.28 10.10
N HIS A 120 -53.48 24.05 10.62
CA HIS A 120 -54.66 23.36 11.11
C HIS A 120 -55.09 23.76 12.52
N GLN A 121 -54.18 24.35 13.31
CA GLN A 121 -54.46 24.76 14.69
C GLN A 121 -55.13 26.14 14.79
N GLU A 122 -54.96 27.01 13.80
CA GLU A 122 -55.65 28.33 13.74
C GLU A 122 -57.09 28.27 13.19
N ARG A 123 -57.55 27.10 12.74
CA ARG A 123 -58.86 26.93 12.11
C ARG A 123 -59.97 26.40 13.04
N ASN A 124 -59.65 26.22 14.32
CA ASN A 124 -60.60 25.86 15.39
C ASN A 124 -60.60 26.96 16.47
#